data_AF-A0A936QG84-F1
#
_entry.id   AF-A0A936QG84-F1
#
_cell.length_a   1.000
_cell.length_b   1.000
_cell.length_c   1.000
_cell.angle_alpha   90.00
_cell.angle_beta   90.00
_cell.angle_gamma   90.00
#
_symmetry.space_group_name_H-M   'P 1'
#
loop_
_entity.id
_entity.type
_entity.pdbx_description
1 polymer ?
#
loop_
_entity_poly.entity_id
_entity_poly.type
_entity_poly.pdbx_seq_one_letter_code
_entity_poly.pdbx_strand_id
1 'polypeptide(L)'
;MKCAVGISITASHNPQIWNGLKFLNSDGTFLDEHQVGEFLKIADKGNFRFAEIDKLKSLISDDTWINKHIDKVLELKIIDVVKIRKENSKQ
;
A
#
# COMPACT_ATOMS: atom_id res chain seq x y z
N MET A 1 -5.71 -9.34 -4.46
CA MET A 1 -4.91 -9.12 -5.68
C MET A 1 -3.47 -9.47 -5.33
N LYS A 2 -2.78 -10.23 -6.19
CA LYS A 2 -1.33 -10.40 -6.07
C LYS A 2 -0.68 -9.28 -6.90
N CYS A 3 0.15 -8.47 -6.27
CA CYS A 3 0.92 -7.41 -6.92
C CYS A 3 2.40 -7.77 -6.82
N ALA A 4 3.20 -7.34 -7.79
CA ALA A 4 4.65 -7.51 -7.71
C ALA A 4 5.28 -6.56 -6.67
N VAL A 5 4.75 -5.34 -6.59
CA VAL A 5 5.16 -4.26 -5.67
C VAL A 5 3.98 -3.31 -5.45
N GLY A 6 4.10 -2.41 -4.47
CA GLY A 6 3.15 -1.33 -4.22
C GLY A 6 3.84 0.02 -4.00
N ILE A 7 3.09 1.10 -4.25
CA ILE A 7 3.51 2.47 -3.91
C ILE A 7 2.33 3.14 -3.20
N SER A 8 2.60 3.77 -2.06
CA SER A 8 1.65 4.63 -1.34
C SER A 8 2.13 6.07 -1.40
N ILE A 9 1.22 6.98 -1.74
CA ILE A 9 1.48 8.43 -1.82
C ILE A 9 0.93 9.05 -0.54
N THR A 10 1.82 9.31 0.42
CA THR A 10 1.46 9.87 1.72
C THR A 10 2.69 10.36 2.47
N ALA A 11 2.59 11.52 3.11
CA ALA A 11 3.55 11.97 4.11
C ALA A 11 3.09 11.66 5.54
N SER A 12 2.21 10.67 5.71
CA SER A 12 1.71 10.21 7.01
C SER A 12 1.02 11.34 7.81
N HIS A 13 1.73 11.96 8.75
CA HIS A 13 1.24 12.99 9.66
C HIS A 13 1.96 14.34 9.45
N ASN A 14 2.81 14.44 8.42
CA ASN A 14 3.52 15.68 8.12
C ASN A 14 2.54 16.79 7.74
N PRO A 15 2.92 18.07 7.93
CA PRO A 15 2.11 19.20 7.47
C PRO A 15 1.70 19.08 5.99
N GLN A 16 0.57 19.68 5.64
CA GLN A 16 -0.06 19.56 4.31
C GLN A 16 0.86 19.87 3.11
N ILE A 17 1.90 20.70 3.31
CA ILE A 17 2.89 21.04 2.27
C ILE A 17 3.80 19.87 1.89
N TRP A 18 3.85 18.81 2.70
CA TRP A 18 4.71 17.66 2.48
C TRP A 18 3.96 16.52 1.79
N ASN A 19 4.66 15.83 0.90
CA ASN A 19 4.23 14.55 0.34
C ASN A 19 5.40 13.54 0.37
N GLY A 20 5.12 12.27 0.11
CA GLY A 20 6.12 11.22 0.12
C GLY A 20 5.65 9.98 -0.62
N LEU A 21 6.62 9.18 -1.06
CA LEU A 21 6.37 7.86 -1.63
C LEU A 21 6.84 6.81 -0.64
N LYS A 22 5.99 5.84 -0.33
CA LYS A 22 6.35 4.64 0.42
C LYS A 22 6.26 3.44 -0.51
N PHE A 23 7.33 2.65 -0.58
CA PHE A 23 7.43 1.48 -1.45
C PHE A 23 7.14 0.21 -0.67
N LEU A 24 6.39 -0.70 -1.28
CA LEU A 24 5.95 -1.95 -0.68
C LEU A 24 6.40 -3.15 -1.51
N ASN A 25 6.79 -4.21 -0.82
CA ASN A 25 7.08 -5.52 -1.40
C ASN A 25 5.81 -6.26 -1.84
N SER A 26 5.99 -7.39 -2.52
CA SER A 26 4.90 -8.25 -3.01
C SER A 26 4.02 -8.85 -1.90
N ASP A 27 4.53 -8.92 -0.68
CA ASP A 27 3.81 -9.38 0.52
C ASP A 27 3.00 -8.24 1.20
N GLY A 28 3.12 -7.01 0.70
CA GLY A 28 2.44 -5.83 1.25
C GLY A 28 3.15 -5.18 2.44
N THR A 29 4.37 -5.59 2.77
CA THR A 29 5.21 -4.93 3.78
C THR A 29 6.07 -3.83 3.17
N PHE A 30 6.60 -2.93 4.00
CA PHE A 30 7.57 -1.93 3.54
C PHE A 30 8.90 -2.59 3.18
N LEU A 31 9.66 -1.92 2.30
CA LEU A 31 11.05 -2.29 2.06
C LEU A 31 11.87 -2.22 3.36
N ASP A 32 12.70 -3.23 3.60
CA ASP A 32 13.68 -3.19 4.69
C ASP A 32 14.86 -2.27 4.34
N GLU A 33 15.75 -2.03 5.31
CA GLU A 33 16.91 -1.14 5.16
C GLU A 33 17.81 -1.52 3.97
N HIS A 34 18.08 -2.82 3.79
CA HIS A 34 18.91 -3.30 2.70
C HIS A 34 18.23 -3.09 1.34
N GLN A 35 16.94 -3.39 1.24
CA GLN A 35 16.13 -3.19 0.05
C GLN A 35 16.01 -1.70 -0.32
N VAL A 36 15.82 -0.82 0.66
CA VAL A 36 15.82 0.64 0.45
C VAL A 36 17.19 1.10 -0.07
N GLY A 37 18.29 0.62 0.51
CA GLY A 37 19.64 0.98 0.06
C GLY A 37 19.90 0.60 -1.40
N GLU A 38 19.52 -0.61 -1.82
CA GLU A 38 19.65 -1.03 -3.22
C GLU A 38 18.72 -0.24 -4.16
N PHE A 39 17.49 0.02 -3.72
CA PHE A 39 16.53 0.83 -4.47
C PHE A 39 17.07 2.24 -4.75
N LEU A 40 17.62 2.91 -3.72
CA LEU A 40 18.18 4.26 -3.86
C LEU A 40 19.39 4.27 -4.79
N LYS A 41 20.30 3.28 -4.71
CA LYS A 41 21.43 3.16 -5.65
C LYS A 41 20.97 3.04 -7.10
N ILE A 42 19.88 2.31 -7.37
CA ILE A 42 19.32 2.18 -8.72
C ILE A 42 18.71 3.52 -9.16
N ALA A 43 17.96 4.17 -8.28
CA ALA A 43 17.35 5.47 -8.56
C ALA A 43 18.41 6.54 -8.87
N ASP A 44 19.46 6.63 -8.06
CA ASP A 44 20.56 7.60 -8.21
C ASP A 44 21.38 7.39 -9.48
N LYS A 45 21.55 6.13 -9.92
CA LYS A 45 22.20 5.83 -11.20
C LYS A 45 21.41 6.37 -12.39
N GLY A 46 20.10 6.53 -12.27
CA GLY A 46 19.23 7.12 -13.31
C GLY A 46 19.15 6.34 -14.63
N ASN A 47 19.75 5.14 -14.71
CA ASN A 47 19.83 4.36 -15.95
C ASN A 47 18.59 3.47 -16.09
N PHE A 48 17.46 4.07 -16.48
CA PHE A 48 16.20 3.37 -16.64
C PHE A 48 16.03 2.84 -18.07
N ARG A 49 15.55 1.59 -18.18
CA ARG A 49 15.07 1.03 -19.45
C ARG A 49 13.57 1.25 -19.56
N PHE A 50 13.16 2.18 -20.42
CA PHE A 50 11.75 2.42 -20.69
C PHE A 50 11.18 1.35 -21.61
N ALA A 51 9.94 0.93 -21.36
CA ALA A 51 9.24 -0.01 -22.22
C ALA A 51 8.78 0.67 -23.52
N GLU A 52 8.78 -0.08 -24.61
CA GLU A 52 8.17 0.32 -25.87
C GLU A 52 6.63 0.38 -25.75
N ILE A 53 5.98 1.19 -26.60
CA ILE A 53 4.54 1.48 -26.51
C ILE A 53 3.68 0.21 -26.62
N ASP A 54 4.10 -0.75 -27.44
CA ASP A 54 3.44 -2.05 -27.65
C ASP A 54 3.50 -2.98 -26.44
N LYS A 55 4.40 -2.70 -25.48
CA LYS A 55 4.57 -3.47 -24.24
C LYS A 55 3.86 -2.86 -23.04
N LEU A 56 3.23 -1.69 -23.18
CA LEU A 56 2.48 -1.05 -22.11
C LEU A 56 1.21 -1.86 -21.80
N LYS A 57 0.99 -2.16 -20.52
CA LYS A 57 -0.23 -2.82 -20.04
C LYS A 57 -1.31 -1.79 -19.72
N SER A 58 -2.55 -2.26 -19.58
CA SER A 58 -3.69 -1.43 -19.21
C SER A 58 -3.61 -0.96 -17.74
N LEU A 59 -4.02 0.29 -17.51
CA LEU A 59 -4.31 0.80 -16.18
C LEU A 59 -5.66 0.26 -15.70
N ILE A 60 -5.71 -0.27 -14.47
CA ILE A 60 -6.93 -0.77 -13.84
C ILE A 60 -7.13 0.00 -12.54
N SER A 61 -8.28 0.65 -12.41
CA SER A 61 -8.72 1.29 -11.17
C SER A 61 -9.69 0.36 -10.44
N ASP A 62 -9.56 0.25 -9.12
CA ASP A 62 -10.44 -0.56 -8.26
C ASP A 62 -10.76 0.21 -6.98
N ASP A 63 -11.96 0.81 -6.93
CA ASP A 63 -12.40 1.62 -5.80
C ASP A 63 -13.03 0.77 -4.67
N THR A 64 -13.05 -0.55 -4.80
CA THR A 64 -13.66 -1.46 -3.82
C THR A 64 -12.73 -1.85 -2.68
N TRP A 65 -11.46 -1.42 -2.70
CA TRP A 65 -10.43 -1.83 -1.74
C TRP A 65 -10.72 -1.40 -0.30
N ILE A 66 -11.40 -0.27 -0.08
CA ILE A 66 -11.81 0.16 1.25
C ILE A 66 -12.78 -0.86 1.85
N ASN A 67 -13.81 -1.27 1.10
CA ASN A 67 -14.78 -2.26 1.57
C ASN A 67 -14.12 -3.61 1.82
N LYS A 68 -13.27 -4.07 0.89
CA LYS A 68 -12.49 -5.32 1.04
C LYS A 68 -11.63 -5.31 2.31
N HIS A 69 -11.01 -4.16 2.63
CA HIS A 69 -10.20 -4.02 3.83
C HIS A 69 -11.06 -4.09 5.10
N ILE A 70 -12.19 -3.38 5.14
CA ILE A 70 -13.14 -3.42 6.26
C ILE A 70 -13.61 -4.86 6.51
N ASP A 71 -14.04 -5.55 5.46
CA ASP A 71 -14.50 -6.94 5.57
C ASP A 71 -13.41 -7.84 6.17
N LYS A 72 -12.16 -7.71 5.69
CA LYS A 72 -11.01 -8.47 6.20
C LYS A 72 -10.69 -8.18 7.66
N VAL A 73 -10.82 -6.93 8.10
CA VAL A 73 -10.62 -6.55 9.49
C VAL A 73 -11.71 -7.16 10.37
N LEU A 74 -12.98 -7.08 9.95
CA LEU A 74 -14.10 -7.66 10.69
C LEU A 74 -14.05 -9.20 10.79
N GLU A 75 -13.34 -9.87 9.88
CA GLU A 75 -13.07 -11.31 9.92
C GLU A 75 -11.96 -11.73 10.91
N LEU A 76 -11.19 -10.79 11.45
CA LEU A 76 -10.08 -11.11 12.35
C LEU A 76 -10.58 -11.72 13.67
N LYS A 77 -10.08 -12.92 14.01
CA LYS A 77 -10.45 -13.64 15.25
C LYS A 77 -10.21 -12.87 16.54
N ILE A 78 -9.30 -11.89 16.52
CA ILE A 78 -9.00 -11.02 17.66
C ILE A 78 -10.08 -9.96 17.91
N ILE A 79 -11.00 -9.77 16.96
CA ILE A 79 -12.09 -8.80 17.04
C ILE A 79 -13.41 -9.55 17.31
N ASP A 80 -13.99 -9.38 18.50
CA ASP A 80 -15.33 -9.89 18.80
C ASP A 80 -16.40 -8.88 18.37
N VAL A 81 -16.78 -8.96 17.10
CA VAL A 81 -17.78 -8.07 16.50
C VAL A 81 -19.14 -8.18 17.21
N VAL A 82 -19.52 -9.36 17.70
CA VAL A 82 -20.80 -9.58 18.36
C VAL A 82 -20.83 -8.89 19.71
N LYS A 83 -19.78 -9.06 20.51
CA LYS A 83 -19.64 -8.38 21.81
C LYS A 83 -19.62 -6.87 21.65
N ILE A 84 -18.80 -6.35 20.72
CA ILE A 84 -18.71 -4.90 20.45
C ILE A 84 -20.07 -4.32 20.05
N ARG A 85 -20.83 -5.01 19.19
CA ARG A 85 -22.18 -4.56 18.80
C ARG A 85 -23.17 -4.57 19.96
N LYS A 86 -23.09 -5.57 20.84
CA LYS A 86 -23.97 -5.69 22.03
C LYS A 86 -23.69 -4.66 23.09
N GLU A 87 -22.42 -4.31 23.29
CA GLU A 87 -22.00 -3.27 24.25
C GLU A 87 -22.45 -1.87 23.82
N ASN A 88 -22.95 -1.74 22.58
CA ASN A 88 -23.65 -0.56 22.08
C ASN A 88 -22.88 0.70 22.46
N SER A 89 -21.57 0.68 22.16
CA SER A 89 -20.60 1.72 22.52
C SER A 89 -21.04 3.02 21.87
N LYS A 90 -21.95 3.72 22.53
CA LYS A 90 -22.28 5.10 22.29
C LYS A 90 -21.04 5.89 22.67
N GLN A 91 -20.33 6.37 21.67
CA GLN A 91 -19.63 7.64 21.79
C GLN A 91 -20.67 8.76 21.70
#